data_AF-A0A2E2LCT7-F1
#
_entry.id   AF-A0A2E2LCT7-F1
#
_cell.length_a   1.000
_cell.length_b   1.000
_cell.length_c   1.000
_cell.angle_alpha   90.00
_cell.angle_beta   90.00
_cell.angle_gamma   90.00
#
_symmetry.space_group_name_H-M   'P 1'
#
loop_
_entity.id
_entity.type
_entity.pdbx_description
1 polymer ?
#
loop_
_entity_poly.entity_id
_entity_poly.type
_entity_poly.pdbx_seq_one_letter_code
_entity_poly.pdbx_strand_id
1 'polypeptide(L)'
;MPTDTASHLPPVLRPENPPTHGLADFAREVGARSSDDLAGVTLSGITLATADLRPGDVFVAVRGVNRHGAEFAADAAAAGAVAVVTDAAGEAIARTAGIPVLVVDDPRAALGDMSARVYATGADDDLPLLLGTTGTNGKTSVSHLL
;
A
#
# COMPACT_ATOMS: atom_id res chain seq x y z
N MET A 1 1.96 -5.36 33.75
CA MET A 1 3.00 -4.91 32.79
C MET A 1 2.47 -5.19 31.40
N PRO A 2 2.40 -4.21 30.49
CA PRO A 2 2.19 -4.53 29.09
C PRO A 2 3.49 -5.15 28.57
N THR A 3 3.39 -6.39 28.08
CA THR A 3 4.47 -7.12 27.45
C THR A 3 4.69 -6.52 26.06
N ASP A 4 5.65 -5.60 25.96
CA ASP A 4 6.16 -5.11 24.68
C ASP A 4 6.88 -6.28 23.99
N THR A 5 6.11 -7.05 23.21
CA THR A 5 6.68 -8.05 22.31
C THR A 5 7.15 -7.29 21.09
N ALA A 6 8.30 -6.64 21.20
CA ALA A 6 8.97 -6.02 20.07
C ALA A 6 9.12 -7.10 18.99
N SER A 7 8.45 -6.89 17.86
CA SER A 7 8.49 -7.75 16.70
C SER A 7 9.94 -8.04 16.32
N HIS A 8 10.34 -9.32 16.25
CA HIS A 8 11.65 -9.74 15.77
C HIS A 8 11.82 -9.57 14.25
N LEU A 9 10.83 -8.99 13.56
CA LEU A 9 10.97 -8.65 12.15
C LEU A 9 11.91 -7.44 12.02
N PRO A 10 12.93 -7.50 11.15
CA PRO A 10 13.70 -6.32 10.84
C PRO A 10 12.77 -5.20 10.36
N PRO A 11 13.03 -3.94 10.73
CA PRO A 11 12.20 -2.82 10.33
C PRO A 11 12.08 -2.79 8.80
N VAL A 12 10.87 -2.55 8.30
CA VAL A 12 10.62 -2.45 6.86
C VAL A 12 11.48 -1.33 6.30
N LEU A 13 12.38 -1.70 5.37
CA LEU A 13 13.19 -0.75 4.63
C LEU A 13 12.27 0.13 3.79
N ARG A 14 12.37 1.44 3.97
CA ARG A 14 11.63 2.44 3.19
C ARG A 14 12.58 3.57 2.80
N PRO A 15 12.35 4.21 1.63
CA PRO A 15 13.08 5.42 1.27
C PRO A 15 12.95 6.47 2.38
N GLU A 16 14.04 7.16 2.71
CA GLU A 16 14.02 8.26 3.68
C GLU A 16 13.27 9.47 3.13
N ASN A 17 13.38 9.71 1.82
CA ASN A 17 12.74 10.82 1.11
C ASN A 17 11.91 10.28 -0.07
N PRO A 18 10.75 9.66 0.18
CA PRO A 18 9.90 9.14 -0.89
C PRO A 18 9.29 10.29 -1.72
N PRO A 19 9.04 10.07 -3.03
CA PRO A 19 8.27 11.00 -3.84
C PRO A 19 6.89 11.28 -3.20
N THR A 20 6.37 12.49 -3.40
CA THR A 20 5.05 12.89 -2.92
C THR A 20 4.13 13.12 -4.10
N HIS A 21 2.93 12.55 -4.04
CA HIS A 21 1.92 12.58 -5.10
C HIS A 21 0.63 13.19 -4.60
N GLY A 22 -0.08 13.91 -5.47
CA GLY A 22 -1.45 14.33 -5.18
C GLY A 22 -2.41 13.13 -5.20
N LEU A 23 -3.28 13.00 -4.20
CA LEU A 23 -4.21 11.88 -4.10
C LEU A 23 -5.21 11.84 -5.26
N ALA A 24 -5.66 13.01 -5.72
CA ALA A 24 -6.54 13.12 -6.89
C ALA A 24 -5.86 12.62 -8.18
N ASP A 25 -4.57 12.91 -8.34
CA ASP A 25 -3.80 12.52 -9.52
C ASP A 25 -3.55 11.01 -9.50
N PHE A 26 -3.11 10.50 -8.35
CA PHE A 26 -2.96 9.08 -8.10
C PHE A 26 -4.27 8.32 -8.38
N ALA A 27 -5.41 8.78 -7.87
CA ALA A 27 -6.71 8.15 -8.09
C ALA A 27 -7.07 8.05 -9.58
N ARG A 28 -6.83 9.11 -10.37
CA ARG A 28 -7.06 9.11 -11.82
C ARG A 28 -6.16 8.13 -12.55
N GLU A 29 -4.88 8.08 -12.19
CA GLU A 29 -3.89 7.21 -12.83
C GLU A 29 -4.15 5.73 -12.61
N VAL A 30 -4.64 5.36 -11.42
CA VAL A 30 -4.94 3.97 -11.06
C VAL A 30 -6.38 3.58 -11.44
N GLY A 31 -7.14 4.49 -12.07
CA GLY A 31 -8.53 4.26 -12.46
C GLY A 31 -9.48 4.12 -11.27
N ALA A 32 -9.13 4.68 -10.11
CA ALA A 32 -9.98 4.62 -8.92
C ALA A 32 -11.18 5.57 -9.03
N ARG A 33 -12.32 5.11 -8.55
CA ARG A 33 -13.50 5.94 -8.31
C ARG A 33 -13.52 6.38 -6.85
N SER A 34 -13.90 7.63 -6.61
CA SER A 34 -14.14 8.14 -5.25
C SER A 34 -15.31 9.12 -5.25
N SER A 35 -16.00 9.22 -4.12
CA SER A 35 -17.03 10.22 -3.86
C SER A 35 -16.54 11.36 -2.97
N ASP A 36 -15.29 11.28 -2.50
CA ASP A 36 -14.73 12.20 -1.51
C ASP A 36 -13.98 13.35 -2.20
N ASP A 37 -13.80 14.47 -1.49
CA ASP A 37 -12.94 15.55 -1.96
C ASP A 37 -11.46 15.18 -1.73
N LEU A 38 -10.73 14.99 -2.82
CA LEU A 38 -9.31 14.60 -2.81
C LEU A 38 -8.37 15.81 -2.95
N ALA A 39 -8.90 17.02 -3.10
CA ALA A 39 -8.12 18.21 -3.37
C ALA A 39 -7.19 18.56 -2.20
N GLY A 40 -5.92 18.81 -2.51
CA GLY A 40 -4.91 19.18 -1.50
C GLY A 40 -4.43 18.02 -0.62
N VAL A 41 -4.96 16.80 -0.78
CA VAL A 41 -4.45 15.62 -0.09
C VAL A 41 -3.26 15.06 -0.85
N THR A 42 -2.18 14.76 -0.12
CA THR A 42 -0.95 14.19 -0.68
C THR A 42 -0.63 12.85 -0.03
N LEU A 43 -0.07 11.93 -0.82
CA LEU A 43 0.48 10.67 -0.34
C LEU A 43 1.98 10.58 -0.62
N SER A 44 2.69 9.84 0.22
CA SER A 44 4.14 9.58 0.08
C SER A 44 4.51 8.11 0.32
N GLY A 45 3.50 7.26 0.50
CA GLY A 45 3.72 5.84 0.67
C GLY A 45 2.44 5.04 0.49
N ILE A 46 2.61 3.72 0.48
CA ILE A 46 1.52 2.77 0.29
C ILE A 46 1.86 1.48 1.04
N THR A 47 0.85 0.85 1.64
CA THR A 47 0.99 -0.45 2.29
C THR A 47 -0.34 -1.18 2.37
N LEU A 48 -0.30 -2.51 2.39
CA LEU A 48 -1.44 -3.38 2.68
C LEU A 48 -1.45 -3.88 4.14
N ALA A 49 -0.41 -3.57 4.91
CA ALA A 49 -0.21 -4.01 6.27
C ALA A 49 -0.33 -2.83 7.23
N THR A 50 -1.30 -2.88 8.15
CA THR A 50 -1.53 -1.81 9.13
C THR A 50 -0.37 -1.63 10.11
N ALA A 51 0.40 -2.69 10.38
CA ALA A 51 1.59 -2.64 11.23
C ALA A 51 2.72 -1.78 10.62
N ASP A 52 2.71 -1.58 9.30
CA ASP A 52 3.75 -0.83 8.57
C ASP A 52 3.28 0.57 8.14
N LEU A 53 2.06 0.97 8.54
CA LEU A 53 1.51 2.27 8.19
C LEU A 53 2.33 3.40 8.80
N ARG A 54 2.60 4.40 7.97
CA ARG A 54 3.19 5.68 8.37
C ARG A 54 2.27 6.83 7.96
N PRO A 55 2.30 7.97 8.67
CA PRO A 55 1.58 9.15 8.24
C PRO A 55 1.91 9.52 6.78
N GLY A 56 0.89 9.76 5.96
CA GLY A 56 1.06 10.00 4.52
C GLY A 56 0.92 8.76 3.64
N ASP A 57 0.79 7.56 4.22
CA ASP A 57 0.55 6.35 3.45
C ASP A 57 -0.90 6.24 2.97
N VAL A 58 -1.09 5.59 1.82
CA VAL A 58 -2.36 5.00 1.42
C VAL A 58 -2.43 3.55 1.91
N PHE A 59 -3.54 3.19 2.55
CA PHE A 59 -3.78 1.81 2.99
C PHE A 59 -4.54 1.01 1.93
N VAL A 60 -3.98 -0.10 1.46
CA VAL A 60 -4.62 -0.98 0.47
C VAL A 60 -5.35 -2.13 1.17
N ALA A 61 -6.66 -1.96 1.30
CA ALA A 61 -7.57 -2.92 1.90
C ALA A 61 -8.03 -3.96 0.87
N VAL A 62 -7.33 -5.10 0.82
CA VAL A 62 -7.66 -6.25 -0.06
C VAL A 62 -8.56 -7.28 0.62
N ARG A 63 -9.35 -8.02 -0.17
CA ARG A 63 -10.05 -9.22 0.32
C ARG A 63 -9.07 -10.35 0.65
N GLY A 64 -9.01 -10.74 1.92
CA GLY A 64 -8.29 -11.94 2.38
C GLY A 64 -9.15 -13.21 2.32
N VAL A 65 -8.57 -14.35 2.72
CA VAL A 65 -9.28 -15.65 2.77
C VAL A 65 -10.45 -15.60 3.77
N ASN A 66 -10.21 -15.01 4.95
CA ASN A 66 -11.17 -15.06 6.06
C ASN A 66 -11.88 -13.72 6.30
N ARG A 67 -11.19 -12.59 6.08
CA ARG A 67 -11.67 -11.24 6.44
C ARG A 67 -11.38 -10.25 5.32
N HIS A 68 -12.12 -9.15 5.31
CA HIS A 68 -11.88 -8.03 4.39
C HIS A 68 -10.89 -7.04 5.02
N GLY A 69 -9.85 -6.62 4.28
CA GLY A 69 -8.88 -5.64 4.78
C GLY A 69 -9.51 -4.30 5.17
N ALA A 70 -10.63 -3.94 4.54
CA ALA A 70 -11.38 -2.71 4.83
C ALA A 70 -11.91 -2.65 6.28
N GLU A 71 -12.02 -3.79 6.97
CA GLU A 71 -12.37 -3.83 8.40
C GLU A 71 -11.34 -3.12 9.28
N PHE A 72 -10.12 -2.91 8.78
CA PHE A 72 -9.03 -2.21 9.48
C PHE A 72 -8.89 -0.74 9.04
N ALA A 73 -9.83 -0.19 8.28
CA ALA A 73 -9.76 1.18 7.78
C ALA A 73 -9.69 2.22 8.91
N ALA A 74 -10.40 2.00 10.01
CA ALA A 74 -10.36 2.89 11.18
C ALA A 74 -8.97 2.88 11.86
N ASP A 75 -8.37 1.70 12.00
CA ASP A 75 -7.00 1.57 12.52
C ASP A 75 -6.00 2.27 11.59
N ALA A 76 -6.20 2.16 10.28
CA ALA A 76 -5.36 2.82 9.30
C ALA A 76 -5.45 4.35 9.38
N ALA A 77 -6.66 4.89 9.51
CA ALA A 77 -6.87 6.32 9.73
C ALA A 77 -6.20 6.79 11.03
N ALA A 78 -6.33 6.03 12.11
CA ALA A 78 -5.67 6.33 13.39
C ALA A 78 -4.13 6.32 13.30
N ALA A 79 -3.57 5.49 12.41
CA ALA A 79 -2.13 5.44 12.12
C ALA A 79 -1.65 6.57 11.18
N GLY A 80 -2.55 7.43 10.69
CA GLY A 80 -2.22 8.55 9.82
C GLY A 80 -2.28 8.25 8.32
N ALA A 81 -2.95 7.16 7.92
CA ALA A 81 -3.23 6.92 6.51
C ALA A 81 -4.07 8.07 5.94
N VAL A 82 -3.71 8.53 4.73
CA VAL A 82 -4.39 9.65 4.07
C VAL A 82 -5.57 9.20 3.21
N ALA A 83 -5.63 7.91 2.86
CA ALA A 83 -6.75 7.31 2.15
C ALA A 83 -6.73 5.78 2.28
N VAL A 84 -7.86 5.16 1.95
CA VAL A 84 -7.99 3.70 1.80
C VAL A 84 -8.28 3.37 0.35
N VAL A 85 -7.47 2.49 -0.26
CA VAL A 85 -7.79 1.87 -1.55
C VAL A 85 -8.42 0.51 -1.30
N THR A 86 -9.58 0.25 -1.90
CA THR A 86 -10.30 -1.02 -1.70
C THR A 86 -11.18 -1.37 -2.90
N ASP A 87 -11.85 -2.52 -2.85
CA ASP A 87 -12.81 -2.95 -3.87
C ASP A 87 -14.24 -2.51 -3.51
N ALA A 88 -15.20 -2.79 -4.40
CA ALA A 88 -16.60 -2.43 -4.17
C ALA A 88 -17.20 -3.07 -2.90
N ALA A 89 -16.71 -4.24 -2.47
CA ALA A 89 -17.18 -4.88 -1.24
C ALA A 89 -16.60 -4.20 0.01
N GLY A 90 -15.37 -3.69 -0.08
CA GLY A 90 -14.71 -2.93 0.97
C GLY A 90 -15.19 -1.49 1.13
N GLU A 91 -15.76 -0.88 0.09
CA GLU A 91 -16.16 0.52 0.04
C GLU A 91 -17.04 0.93 1.25
N ALA A 92 -18.14 0.23 1.47
CA ALA A 92 -19.07 0.54 2.57
C ALA A 92 -18.43 0.36 3.95
N ILE A 93 -17.50 -0.58 4.09
CA ILE A 93 -16.78 -0.85 5.35
C ILE A 93 -15.80 0.30 5.62
N ALA A 94 -15.00 0.68 4.62
CA ALA A 94 -13.96 1.69 4.72
C ALA A 94 -14.51 3.11 4.97
N ARG A 95 -15.72 3.42 4.48
CA ARG A 95 -16.37 4.72 4.68
C ARG A 95 -16.51 5.14 6.15
N THR A 96 -16.53 4.18 7.06
CA THR A 96 -16.62 4.45 8.51
C THR A 96 -15.35 5.05 9.12
N ALA A 97 -14.22 5.02 8.39
CA ALA A 97 -12.92 5.48 8.87
C ALA A 97 -12.72 7.00 8.82
N GLY A 98 -13.56 7.75 8.10
CA GLY A 98 -13.48 9.21 8.03
C GLY A 98 -12.33 9.77 7.19
N ILE A 99 -11.64 8.93 6.42
CA ILE A 99 -10.63 9.31 5.42
C ILE A 99 -11.12 8.92 4.01
N PRO A 100 -10.63 9.58 2.94
CA PRO A 100 -11.02 9.28 1.57
C PRO A 100 -10.94 7.79 1.21
N VAL A 101 -11.93 7.30 0.47
CA VAL A 101 -12.00 5.93 -0.03
C VAL A 101 -11.87 5.94 -1.56
N LEU A 102 -10.85 5.24 -2.04
CA LEU A 102 -10.57 5.00 -3.46
C LEU A 102 -11.00 3.57 -3.81
N VAL A 103 -11.92 3.44 -4.76
CA VAL A 103 -12.47 2.14 -5.17
C VAL A 103 -11.90 1.73 -6.52
N VAL A 104 -11.22 0.59 -6.55
CA VAL A 104 -10.66 -0.04 -7.76
C VAL A 104 -11.26 -1.44 -7.95
N ASP A 105 -11.24 -1.96 -9.18
CA ASP A 105 -11.88 -3.25 -9.48
C ASP A 105 -11.18 -4.45 -8.81
N ASP A 106 -9.84 -4.49 -8.87
CA ASP A 106 -9.03 -5.51 -8.19
C ASP A 106 -7.82 -4.84 -7.50
N PRO A 107 -7.95 -4.49 -6.20
CA PRO A 107 -6.87 -3.84 -5.46
C PRO A 107 -5.63 -4.74 -5.32
N ARG A 108 -5.79 -6.07 -5.34
CA ARG A 108 -4.66 -7.01 -5.23
C ARG A 108 -3.87 -7.03 -6.54
N ALA A 109 -4.55 -7.06 -7.68
CA ALA A 109 -3.90 -6.99 -8.98
C ALA A 109 -3.22 -5.63 -9.21
N ALA A 110 -3.87 -4.53 -8.82
CA ALA A 110 -3.35 -3.18 -9.01
C ALA A 110 -2.21 -2.80 -8.04
N LEU A 111 -2.04 -3.52 -6.92
CA LEU A 111 -1.10 -3.15 -5.85
C LEU A 111 0.34 -2.95 -6.34
N GLY A 112 0.81 -3.82 -7.23
CA GLY A 112 2.17 -3.73 -7.78
C GLY A 112 2.39 -2.41 -8.52
N ASP A 113 1.49 -2.12 -9.47
CA ASP A 113 1.55 -0.90 -10.29
C ASP A 113 1.33 0.37 -9.45
N MET A 114 0.42 0.32 -8.47
CA MET A 114 0.22 1.42 -7.53
C MET A 114 1.49 1.70 -6.72
N SER A 115 2.14 0.65 -6.22
CA SER A 115 3.38 0.78 -5.45
C SER A 115 4.53 1.31 -6.30
N ALA A 116 4.64 0.84 -7.53
CA ALA A 116 5.63 1.32 -8.48
C ALA A 116 5.47 2.82 -8.77
N ARG A 117 4.23 3.30 -8.94
CA ARG A 117 3.97 4.74 -9.12
C ARG A 117 4.34 5.55 -7.89
N VAL A 118 3.93 5.10 -6.70
CA VAL A 118 4.20 5.82 -5.44
C VAL A 118 5.70 5.99 -5.21
N TYR A 119 6.48 4.95 -5.48
CA TYR A 119 7.92 4.95 -5.20
C TYR A 119 8.82 5.23 -6.40
N ALA A 120 8.25 5.60 -7.56
CA ALA A 120 8.99 5.80 -8.82
C ALA A 120 9.87 4.58 -9.16
N THR A 121 9.25 3.40 -9.15
CA THR A 121 9.87 2.12 -9.52
C THR A 121 9.13 1.41 -10.64
N GLY A 122 8.56 2.16 -11.57
CA GLY A 122 7.97 1.66 -12.82
C GLY A 122 9.03 1.21 -13.83
N ALA A 123 8.56 0.61 -14.92
CA ALA A 123 9.45 0.06 -15.96
C ALA A 123 10.29 1.13 -16.69
N ASP A 124 9.81 2.38 -16.69
CA ASP A 124 10.46 3.52 -17.35
C ASP A 124 11.32 4.37 -16.39
N ASP A 125 11.35 4.01 -15.09
CA ASP A 125 12.16 4.70 -14.10
C ASP A 125 13.62 4.23 -14.11
N ASP A 126 14.54 5.07 -13.62
CA ASP A 126 15.95 4.72 -13.50
C ASP A 126 16.17 3.73 -12.35
N LEU A 127 16.15 2.45 -12.69
CA LEU A 127 16.23 1.34 -11.74
C LEU A 127 17.55 0.57 -11.84
N PRO A 128 18.06 0.04 -10.72
CA PRO A 128 19.19 -0.89 -10.76
C PRO A 128 18.79 -2.17 -11.51
N LEU A 129 19.79 -2.90 -12.03
CA LEU A 129 19.57 -4.21 -12.63
C LEU A 129 18.87 -5.15 -11.64
N LEU A 130 17.66 -5.59 -11.98
CA LEU A 130 16.89 -6.55 -11.18
C LEU A 130 17.06 -7.97 -11.72
N LEU A 131 17.48 -8.89 -10.87
CA LEU A 131 17.64 -10.32 -11.19
C LEU A 131 16.60 -11.14 -10.39
N GLY A 132 15.70 -11.82 -11.09
CA GLY A 132 14.69 -12.69 -10.48
C GLY A 132 15.05 -14.18 -10.60
N THR A 133 15.06 -14.90 -9.47
CA THR A 133 15.26 -16.36 -9.45
C THR A 133 13.99 -17.07 -8.98
N THR A 134 13.54 -18.08 -9.74
CA THR A 134 12.36 -18.89 -9.41
C THR A 134 12.65 -20.38 -9.55
N GLY A 135 11.89 -21.21 -8.84
CA GLY A 135 12.07 -22.66 -8.79
C GLY A 135 11.79 -23.22 -7.40
N THR A 136 11.46 -24.51 -7.31
CA THR A 136 11.16 -25.16 -6.02
C THR A 136 12.37 -25.11 -5.08
N ASN A 137 13.56 -25.37 -5.62
CA ASN A 137 14.83 -25.39 -4.89
C ASN A 137 15.83 -24.38 -5.51
N GLY A 138 16.82 -23.95 -4.74
CA GLY A 138 17.97 -23.18 -5.25
C GLY A 138 17.80 -21.65 -5.30
N LYS A 139 16.60 -21.08 -5.09
CA LYS A 139 16.37 -19.62 -5.09
C LYS A 139 17.38 -18.84 -4.23
N THR A 140 17.49 -19.23 -2.95
CA THR A 140 18.40 -18.58 -1.98
C THR A 140 19.87 -18.83 -2.28
N SER A 141 20.22 -20.02 -2.77
CA SER A 141 21.62 -20.34 -3.11
C SER A 141 22.09 -19.53 -4.32
N VAL A 142 21.26 -19.45 -5.36
CA VAL A 142 21.57 -18.67 -6.57
C VAL A 142 21.59 -17.16 -6.25
N SER A 143 20.66 -16.64 -5.43
CA SER A 143 20.65 -15.22 -5.06
C SER A 143 21.86 -14.76 -4.25
N HIS A 144 22.58 -15.67 -3.58
CA HIS A 144 23.84 -15.34 -2.90
C HIS A 144 25.08 -15.46 -3.79
N LEU A 145 24.96 -16.13 -4.94
CA LEU A 145 26.06 -16.31 -5.90
C LEU A 145 26.08 -15.24 -6.99
N LEU A 146 24.89 -14.73 -7.35
CA LEU A 146 24.71 -13.55 -8.21
C LEU A 146 25.13 -12.28 -7.46
#